data_AF-A0A7W1ASU9-F1
#
_entry.id   AF-A0A7W1ASU9-F1
#
_cell.length_a   1.000
_cell.length_b   1.000
_cell.length_c   1.000
_cell.angle_alpha   90.00
_cell.angle_beta   90.00
_cell.angle_gamma   90.00
#
_symmetry.space_group_name_H-M   'P 1'
#
loop_
_entity.id
_entity.type
_entity.pdbx_description
1 polymer ?
#
loop_
_entity_poly.entity_id
_entity_poly.type
_entity_poly.pdbx_seq_one_letter_code
_entity_poly.pdbx_strand_id
1 'polypeptide(L)'
;MDYPVESFTPSECAALAPHFTNLDRPVFGLVNLPETVKGALFARYSRYQGTLRRLYLDEFAADSPGPAESFDGEEGERARKLYERIFLGYGDDSVAQLGGAHIACEYVSNVMTKVLQRGR
;
A
#
# COMPACT_ATOMS: atom_id res chain seq x y z
N MET A 1 -14.56 16.51 9.45
CA MET A 1 -13.51 16.10 10.40
C MET A 1 -12.23 16.58 9.77
N ASP A 2 -11.58 17.58 10.37
CA ASP A 2 -10.35 18.13 9.81
C ASP A 2 -9.16 17.31 10.29
N TYR A 3 -8.34 16.87 9.35
CA TYR A 3 -7.06 16.24 9.60
C TYR A 3 -5.99 16.99 8.79
N PRO A 4 -4.75 17.04 9.28
CA PRO A 4 -3.67 17.65 8.50
C PRO A 4 -3.47 16.85 7.22
N VAL A 5 -3.47 17.55 6.09
CA VAL A 5 -3.09 17.00 4.78
C VAL A 5 -1.71 17.54 4.46
N GLU A 6 -0.78 16.63 4.20
CA GLU A 6 0.56 17.00 3.79
C GLU A 6 0.57 17.44 2.31
N SER A 7 1.28 18.52 2.02
CA SER A 7 1.47 19.00 0.66
C SER A 7 2.73 18.41 0.05
N PHE A 8 2.61 17.87 -1.16
CA PHE A 8 3.71 17.32 -1.93
C PHE A 8 3.97 18.16 -3.18
N THR A 9 5.23 18.27 -3.57
CA THR A 9 5.65 18.84 -4.85
C THR A 9 5.18 17.96 -6.02
N PRO A 10 5.10 18.50 -7.26
CA PRO A 10 4.71 17.70 -8.42
C PRO A 10 5.58 16.44 -8.62
N SER A 11 6.89 16.54 -8.36
CA SER A 11 7.82 15.41 -8.44
C SER A 11 7.56 14.35 -7.37
N GLU A 12 7.26 14.77 -6.14
CA GLU A 12 6.92 13.85 -5.05
C GLU A 12 5.58 13.16 -5.31
N CYS A 13 4.59 13.88 -5.82
CA CYS A 13 3.31 13.30 -6.27
C CYS A 13 3.55 12.23 -7.34
N ALA A 14 4.42 12.50 -8.31
CA ALA A 14 4.74 11.54 -9.37
C ALA A 14 5.43 10.26 -8.83
N ALA A 15 6.28 10.40 -7.80
CA ALA A 15 6.91 9.26 -7.13
C ALA A 15 5.91 8.45 -6.26
N LEU A 16 4.92 9.11 -5.66
CA LEU A 16 3.95 8.46 -4.78
C LEU A 16 2.77 7.83 -5.54
N ALA A 17 2.26 8.49 -6.59
CA ALA A 17 1.02 8.10 -7.26
C ALA A 17 0.97 6.62 -7.72
N PRO A 18 2.06 5.99 -8.19
CA PRO A 18 2.04 4.57 -8.57
C PRO A 18 1.83 3.61 -7.38
N HIS A 19 2.13 4.06 -6.17
CA HIS A 19 2.31 3.21 -5.00
C HIS A 19 1.27 3.41 -3.89
N PHE A 20 0.51 4.50 -3.94
CA PHE A 20 -0.48 4.87 -2.92
C PHE A 20 -1.83 5.14 -3.58
N THR A 21 -2.91 4.54 -3.07
CA THR A 21 -4.26 4.67 -3.67
C THR A 21 -4.83 6.09 -3.64
N ASN A 22 -4.33 6.94 -2.74
CA ASN A 22 -4.62 8.38 -2.69
C ASN A 22 -3.47 9.08 -1.96
N LEU A 23 -3.33 10.39 -2.15
CA LEU A 23 -2.24 11.20 -1.58
C LEU A 23 -2.70 12.17 -0.49
N ASP A 24 -4.00 12.36 -0.34
CA ASP A 24 -4.63 13.46 0.41
C ASP A 24 -5.63 12.99 1.47
N ARG A 25 -5.84 11.68 1.62
CA ARG A 25 -6.74 11.11 2.63
C ARG A 25 -5.97 10.31 3.69
N PRO A 26 -6.52 10.23 4.92
CA PRO A 26 -5.89 9.56 6.06
C PRO A 26 -5.87 8.04 5.93
N VAL A 27 -6.77 7.47 5.11
CA VAL A 27 -6.88 6.04 4.90
C VAL A 27 -6.53 5.73 3.45
N PHE A 28 -5.54 4.89 3.24
CA PHE A 28 -5.00 4.57 1.93
C PHE A 28 -4.33 3.20 1.90
N GLY A 29 -4.29 2.59 0.72
CA GLY A 29 -3.60 1.34 0.46
C GLY A 29 -2.24 1.54 -0.21
N LEU A 30 -1.31 0.64 0.09
CA LEU A 30 -0.04 0.50 -0.61
C LEU A 30 -0.21 -0.52 -1.75
N VAL A 31 0.07 -0.09 -2.97
CA VAL A 31 -0.10 -0.87 -4.21
C VAL A 31 1.21 -0.87 -5.01
N ASN A 32 1.38 -1.82 -5.91
CA ASN A 32 2.51 -1.87 -6.86
C ASN A 32 3.90 -1.69 -6.22
N LEU A 33 4.07 -2.10 -4.96
CA LEU A 33 5.33 -2.14 -4.23
C LEU A 33 5.67 -3.60 -3.90
N PRO A 34 6.96 -3.98 -3.86
CA PRO A 34 7.35 -5.27 -3.33
C PRO A 34 6.86 -5.46 -1.89
N GLU A 35 6.38 -6.66 -1.55
CA GLU A 35 5.87 -6.96 -0.19
C GLU A 35 6.92 -6.71 0.90
N THR A 36 8.20 -6.92 0.59
CA THR A 36 9.33 -6.61 1.48
C THR A 36 9.41 -5.11 1.80
N VAL A 37 9.16 -4.24 0.81
CA VAL A 37 9.14 -2.78 0.98
C VAL A 37 7.92 -2.35 1.80
N LYS A 38 6.74 -2.91 1.52
CA LYS A 38 5.53 -2.65 2.33
C LYS A 38 5.76 -3.03 3.80
N GLY A 39 6.32 -4.21 4.06
CA GLY A 39 6.66 -4.66 5.41
C GLY A 39 7.68 -3.76 6.10
N ALA A 40 8.75 -3.37 5.38
CA ALA A 40 9.77 -2.47 5.91
C ALA A 40 9.20 -1.07 6.24
N LEU A 41 8.34 -0.52 5.38
CA LEU A 41 7.66 0.76 5.61
C LEU A 41 6.87 0.73 6.93
N PHE A 42 5.98 -0.24 7.13
CA PHE A 42 5.20 -0.32 8.37
C PHE A 42 6.07 -0.57 9.61
N ALA A 43 7.12 -1.39 9.50
CA ALA A 43 8.05 -1.62 10.61
C ALA A 43 8.81 -0.33 11.00
N ARG A 44 9.26 0.43 10.01
CA ARG A 44 10.00 1.69 10.19
C ARG A 44 9.10 2.83 10.69
N TYR A 45 7.85 2.88 10.22
CA TYR A 45 6.87 3.92 10.53
C TYR A 45 6.59 4.09 12.02
N SER A 46 6.60 3.00 12.79
CA SER A 46 6.41 3.00 14.25
C SER A 46 7.32 3.97 15.02
N ARG A 47 8.46 4.34 14.45
CA ARG A 47 9.49 5.21 15.04
C ARG A 47 9.78 6.47 14.21
N TYR A 48 9.02 6.71 13.15
CA TYR A 48 9.19 7.86 12.26
C TYR A 48 8.33 9.04 12.73
N GLN A 49 8.78 10.28 12.50
CA GLN A 49 8.15 11.49 13.05
C GLN A 49 7.30 12.27 12.02
N GLY A 50 6.69 11.56 11.07
CA GLY A 50 5.89 12.15 9.99
C GLY A 50 4.89 11.15 9.42
N THR A 51 4.38 11.42 8.20
CA THR A 51 3.43 10.53 7.52
C THR A 51 4.15 9.36 6.83
N LEU A 52 3.42 8.30 6.53
CA LEU A 52 3.97 7.13 5.85
C LEU A 52 4.43 7.47 4.42
N ARG A 53 3.76 8.43 3.76
CA ARG A 53 4.14 8.91 2.42
C ARG A 53 5.46 9.69 2.45
N ARG A 54 5.64 10.55 3.46
CA ARG A 54 6.92 11.24 3.66
C ARG A 54 8.04 10.26 3.98
N LEU A 55 7.80 9.27 4.84
CA LEU A 55 8.76 8.20 5.12
C LEU A 55 9.20 7.48 3.83
N TYR A 56 8.25 7.14 2.95
CA TYR A 56 8.59 6.52 1.68
C TYR A 56 9.48 7.41 0.82
N LEU A 57 9.15 8.70 0.69
CA LEU A 57 9.97 9.65 -0.07
C LEU A 57 11.38 9.80 0.50
N ASP A 58 11.48 9.93 1.82
CA ASP A 58 12.74 10.21 2.51
C ASP A 58 13.69 9.00 2.54
N GLU A 59 13.15 7.79 2.71
CA GLU A 59 13.95 6.60 3.03
C GLU A 59 13.86 5.47 2.00
N PHE A 60 12.90 5.48 1.07
CA PHE A 60 12.64 4.33 0.18
C PHE A 60 12.53 4.67 -1.32
N ALA A 61 12.13 5.88 -1.69
CA ALA A 61 11.84 6.22 -3.08
C ALA A 61 13.09 6.17 -3.99
N ALA A 62 14.28 6.44 -3.45
CA ALA A 62 15.54 6.39 -4.19
C ALA A 62 15.95 4.95 -4.58
N ASP A 63 15.65 3.98 -3.72
CA ASP A 63 16.01 2.57 -3.88
C ASP A 63 14.84 1.71 -4.37
N SER A 64 13.66 2.31 -4.57
CA SER A 64 12.49 1.60 -5.06
C SER A 64 12.81 1.11 -6.47
N PRO A 65 12.82 -0.22 -6.73
CA PRO A 65 12.71 -0.67 -8.11
C PRO A 65 11.46 0.02 -8.68
N GLY A 66 11.57 0.56 -9.89
CA GLY A 66 10.43 1.21 -10.56
C GLY A 66 9.17 0.34 -10.49
N PRO A 67 7.97 0.90 -10.71
CA PRO A 67 6.70 0.23 -10.45
C PRO A 67 6.77 -1.24 -10.86
N ALA A 68 6.60 -2.15 -9.88
CA ALA A 68 6.40 -3.56 -10.20
C ALA A 68 5.26 -3.58 -11.21
N GLU A 69 5.57 -4.06 -12.43
CA GLU A 69 4.79 -3.77 -13.65
C GLU A 69 3.31 -3.64 -13.31
N SER A 70 2.80 -2.41 -13.44
CA SER A 70 1.37 -2.15 -13.36
C SER A 70 0.69 -3.18 -14.25
N PHE A 71 -0.26 -3.93 -13.69
CA PHE A 71 -1.03 -4.96 -14.40
C PHE A 71 -1.94 -4.36 -15.51
N ASP A 72 -1.63 -3.17 -16.01
CA ASP A 72 -2.35 -2.44 -17.04
C ASP A 72 -1.63 -2.64 -18.39
N GLY A 73 -1.80 -3.83 -18.97
CA GLY A 73 -1.25 -4.22 -20.27
C GLY A 73 -1.63 -5.66 -20.63
N GLU A 74 -1.34 -6.12 -21.85
CA GLU A 74 -1.63 -7.51 -22.27
C GLU A 74 -0.97 -8.56 -21.37
N GLU A 75 0.17 -8.21 -20.79
CA GLU A 75 0.94 -9.04 -19.85
C GLU A 75 0.31 -9.05 -18.46
N GLY A 76 -0.23 -7.90 -18.00
CA GLY A 76 -1.07 -7.80 -16.82
C GLY A 76 -2.39 -8.57 -16.94
N GLU A 77 -3.00 -8.56 -18.13
CA GLU A 77 -4.20 -9.35 -18.43
C GLU A 77 -3.90 -10.86 -18.49
N ARG A 78 -2.72 -11.26 -18.99
CA ARG A 78 -2.24 -12.66 -18.91
C ARG A 78 -1.92 -13.08 -17.49
N ALA A 79 -1.25 -12.22 -16.72
CA ALA A 79 -0.93 -12.48 -15.33
C ALA A 79 -2.21 -12.53 -14.48
N ARG A 80 -3.20 -11.67 -14.74
CA ARG A 80 -4.55 -11.70 -14.13
C ARG A 80 -5.29 -12.99 -14.48
N LYS A 81 -5.28 -13.41 -15.75
CA LYS A 81 -5.88 -14.70 -16.17
C LYS A 81 -5.14 -15.91 -15.59
N LEU A 82 -3.83 -15.84 -15.45
CA LEU A 82 -3.02 -16.88 -14.80
C LEU A 82 -3.32 -16.94 -13.30
N TYR A 83 -3.43 -15.78 -12.65
CA TYR A 83 -3.81 -15.62 -11.24
C TYR A 83 -5.23 -16.12 -11.00
N GLU A 84 -6.22 -15.70 -11.80
CA GLU A 84 -7.61 -16.21 -11.75
C GLU A 84 -7.67 -17.73 -11.94
N ARG A 85 -6.89 -18.29 -12.87
CA ARG A 85 -6.85 -19.74 -13.12
C ARG A 85 -6.21 -20.52 -11.97
N ILE A 86 -5.19 -19.97 -11.33
CA ILE A 86 -4.56 -20.55 -10.13
C ILE A 86 -5.53 -20.47 -8.93
N PHE A 87 -6.27 -19.36 -8.79
CA PHE A 87 -7.24 -19.15 -7.71
C PHE A 87 -8.52 -19.98 -7.87
N LEU A 88 -9.02 -20.19 -9.09
CA LEU A 88 -10.20 -21.04 -9.36
C LEU A 88 -9.94 -22.54 -9.11
N GLY A 89 -8.67 -22.97 -9.06
CA GLY A 89 -8.29 -24.37 -8.87
C GLY A 89 -7.95 -24.78 -7.43
N TYR A 90 -7.67 -23.83 -6.54
CA TYR A 90 -7.22 -24.10 -5.17
C TYR A 90 -8.22 -23.50 -4.16
N GLY A 91 -9.14 -24.34 -3.68
CA GLY A 91 -10.06 -24.01 -2.60
C GLY A 91 -9.43 -24.13 -1.21
N ASP A 92 -8.27 -23.48 -0.98
CA ASP A 92 -7.51 -23.63 0.26
C ASP A 92 -7.04 -22.27 0.80
N ASP A 93 -7.21 -22.04 2.11
CA ASP A 93 -6.97 -20.80 2.87
C ASP A 93 -5.53 -20.23 2.72
N SER A 94 -4.61 -21.01 2.16
CA SER A 94 -3.22 -20.66 1.89
C SER A 94 -3.05 -19.61 0.79
N VAL A 95 -3.96 -19.57 -0.19
CA VAL A 95 -3.92 -18.61 -1.31
C VAL A 95 -4.39 -17.21 -0.88
N ALA A 96 -5.27 -17.12 0.12
CA ALA A 96 -5.73 -15.86 0.70
C ALA A 96 -4.58 -15.05 1.35
N GLN A 97 -3.50 -15.73 1.77
CA GLN A 97 -2.31 -15.08 2.34
C GLN A 97 -1.47 -14.33 1.29
N LEU A 98 -1.60 -14.66 0.00
CA LEU A 98 -0.98 -13.91 -1.10
C LEU A 98 -1.80 -12.67 -1.51
N GLY A 99 -3.06 -12.57 -1.06
CA GLY A 99 -4.00 -11.47 -1.34
C GLY A 99 -4.14 -10.47 -0.20
N GLY A 100 -3.06 -10.16 0.51
CA GLY A 100 -3.08 -9.23 1.65
C GLY A 100 -3.15 -7.75 1.22
N ALA A 101 -4.11 -7.01 1.76
CA ALA A 101 -4.19 -5.56 1.58
C ALA A 101 -3.39 -4.83 2.66
N HIS A 102 -2.42 -4.03 2.23
CA HIS A 102 -1.61 -3.20 3.11
C HIS A 102 -2.25 -1.81 3.23
N ILE A 103 -3.00 -1.60 4.32
CA ILE A 103 -3.77 -0.36 4.54
C ILE A 103 -3.15 0.45 5.68
N ALA A 104 -2.86 1.71 5.41
CA ALA A 104 -2.50 2.70 6.42
C ALA A 104 -3.75 3.48 6.85
N CYS A 105 -3.87 3.71 8.15
CA CYS A 105 -4.93 4.51 8.76
C CYS A 105 -4.29 5.56 9.68
N GLU A 106 -4.06 6.75 9.16
CA GLU A 106 -3.47 7.88 9.89
C GLU A 106 -4.57 8.79 10.46
N TYR A 107 -4.30 9.50 11.55
CA TYR A 107 -5.24 10.45 12.16
C TYR A 107 -6.64 9.88 12.48
N VAL A 108 -6.75 8.57 12.70
CA VAL A 108 -8.01 7.90 13.07
C VAL A 108 -8.22 7.91 14.58
N SER A 109 -9.50 7.86 15.01
CA SER A 109 -9.82 7.80 16.43
C SER A 109 -9.44 6.46 17.07
N ASN A 110 -9.19 6.47 18.38
CA ASN A 110 -9.00 5.24 19.15
C ASN A 110 -10.21 4.29 19.08
N VAL A 111 -11.43 4.83 18.88
CA VAL A 111 -12.62 3.99 18.67
C VAL A 111 -12.49 3.22 17.35
N MET A 112 -12.07 3.89 16.28
CA MET A 112 -11.87 3.25 14.97
C MET A 112 -10.75 2.20 15.03
N THR A 113 -9.64 2.47 15.73
CA THR A 113 -8.58 1.45 15.89
C THR A 113 -9.11 0.21 16.60
N LYS A 114 -9.97 0.35 17.62
CA LYS A 114 -10.62 -0.79 18.27
C LYS A 114 -11.60 -1.53 17.38
N VAL A 115 -12.34 -0.83 16.52
CA VAL A 115 -13.24 -1.48 15.53
C VAL A 115 -12.41 -2.30 14.53
N LEU A 116 -11.34 -1.73 13.98
CA LEU A 116 -10.46 -2.44 13.04
C LEU A 116 -9.80 -3.67 13.66
N GLN A 117 -9.42 -3.60 14.95
CA GLN A 117 -8.81 -4.72 15.68
C GLN A 117 -9.78 -5.86 16.00
N ARG A 118 -11.10 -5.64 15.92
CA ARG A 118 -12.12 -6.62 16.29
C ARG A 118 -12.42 -7.66 15.21
N GLY A 119 -12.05 -7.43 13.96
CA GLY A 119 -12.36 -8.32 12.82
C GLY A 119 -11.61 -9.67 12.82
N ARG A 120 -11.29 -10.20 14.01
CA ARG A 120 -10.79 -11.55 14.21
C ARG A 120 -11.96 -12.53 14.24
#